data_AF-A0A8E0KIY4-F1
#
_entry.id   AF-A0A8E0KIY4-F1
#
_cell.length_a   1.000
_cell.length_b   1.000
_cell.length_c   1.000
_cell.angle_alpha   90.00
_cell.angle_beta   90.00
_cell.angle_gamma   90.00
#
_symmetry.space_group_name_H-M   'P 1'
#
loop_
_entity.id
_entity.type
_entity.pdbx_description
1 polymer ?
#
loop_
_entity_poly.entity_id
_entity_poly.type
_entity_poly.pdbx_seq_one_letter_code
_entity_poly.pdbx_strand_id
1 'polypeptide(L)'
;MHHEAVGRDLSRKVHAAEAAVDHALIEIAALTAALPEARMRAGVSGVTGQSAFDDLAASLSALTQARARLGGAHRTLAALARRMGLGALAAGPMDKPDDQPPLDGTGGVRANMVNEK
;
A
#
# COMPACT_ATOMS: atom_id res chain seq x y z
N MET A 1 -14.27 -25.83 -10.43
CA MET A 1 -14.63 -24.87 -11.51
C MET A 1 -15.26 -23.58 -10.99
N HIS A 2 -16.42 -23.58 -10.30
CA HIS A 2 -17.08 -22.33 -9.83
C HIS A 2 -16.29 -21.56 -8.75
N HIS A 3 -15.77 -22.23 -7.73
CA HIS A 3 -15.00 -21.60 -6.62
C HIS A 3 -13.73 -20.89 -7.11
N GLU A 4 -12.99 -21.48 -8.04
CA GLU A 4 -11.82 -20.83 -8.62
C GLU A 4 -12.17 -19.59 -9.44
N ALA A 5 -13.28 -19.63 -10.18
CA ALA A 5 -13.73 -18.47 -10.96
C ALA A 5 -14.09 -17.29 -10.04
N VAL A 6 -14.76 -17.56 -8.92
CA VAL A 6 -15.06 -16.56 -7.88
C VAL A 6 -13.77 -16.01 -7.27
N GLY A 7 -12.80 -16.87 -6.94
CA GLY A 7 -11.51 -16.43 -6.41
C GLY A 7 -10.74 -15.53 -7.37
N ARG A 8 -10.66 -15.91 -8.66
CA ARG A 8 -10.02 -15.09 -9.70
C ARG A 8 -10.70 -13.73 -9.85
N ASP A 9 -12.03 -13.70 -9.79
CA ASP A 9 -12.78 -12.44 -9.94
C ASP A 9 -12.56 -11.48 -8.79
N LEU A 10 -12.64 -11.96 -7.54
CA LEU A 10 -12.35 -11.14 -6.37
C LEU A 10 -10.90 -10.63 -6.39
N SER A 11 -9.95 -11.49 -6.76
CA SER A 11 -8.53 -11.11 -6.84
C SER A 11 -8.33 -9.96 -7.82
N ARG A 12 -8.90 -10.06 -9.04
CA ARG A 12 -8.85 -8.96 -10.01
C ARG A 12 -9.45 -7.66 -9.47
N LYS A 13 -10.59 -7.73 -8.78
CA LYS A 13 -11.26 -6.54 -8.24
C LYS A 13 -10.43 -5.84 -7.16
N VAL A 14 -9.81 -6.60 -6.26
CA VAL A 14 -8.93 -6.03 -5.22
C VAL A 14 -7.72 -5.33 -5.87
N HIS A 15 -7.03 -6.00 -6.79
CA HIS A 15 -5.88 -5.41 -7.48
C HIS A 15 -6.26 -4.17 -8.29
N ALA A 16 -7.41 -4.19 -8.98
CA ALA A 16 -7.91 -3.03 -9.71
C ALA A 16 -8.22 -1.85 -8.79
N ALA A 17 -8.81 -2.11 -7.62
CA ALA A 17 -9.09 -1.07 -6.64
C ALA A 17 -7.80 -0.48 -6.05
N GLU A 18 -6.80 -1.31 -5.74
CA GLU A 18 -5.48 -0.86 -5.28
C GLU A 18 -4.79 0.01 -6.33
N ALA A 19 -4.75 -0.44 -7.59
CA ALA A 19 -4.15 0.30 -8.69
C ALA A 19 -4.86 1.64 -8.96
N ALA A 20 -6.19 1.69 -8.84
CA ALA A 20 -6.95 2.92 -9.01
C ALA A 20 -6.61 3.97 -7.92
N VAL A 21 -6.44 3.53 -6.67
CA VAL A 21 -6.00 4.41 -5.57
C VAL A 21 -4.56 4.87 -5.78
N ASP A 22 -3.66 3.98 -6.21
CA ASP A 22 -2.27 4.33 -6.52
C ASP A 22 -2.17 5.35 -7.65
N HIS A 23 -2.99 5.22 -8.71
CA HIS A 23 -3.10 6.24 -9.76
C HIS A 23 -3.63 7.59 -9.23
N ALA A 24 -4.68 7.57 -8.40
CA ALA A 24 -5.20 8.80 -7.81
C ALA A 24 -4.16 9.51 -6.92
N LEU A 25 -3.35 8.75 -6.17
CA LEU A 25 -2.24 9.29 -5.38
C LEU A 25 -1.23 10.03 -6.25
N ILE A 26 -0.85 9.46 -7.39
CA ILE A 26 0.11 10.07 -8.33
C ILE A 26 -0.42 11.42 -8.83
N GLU A 27 -1.65 11.44 -9.34
CA GLU A 27 -2.24 12.65 -9.92
C GLU A 27 -2.42 13.77 -8.88
N ILE A 28 -2.92 13.44 -7.68
CA ILE A 28 -3.11 14.42 -6.61
C ILE A 28 -1.76 14.93 -6.10
N ALA A 29 -0.75 14.06 -5.95
CA ALA A 29 0.59 14.50 -5.55
C ALA A 29 1.21 15.46 -6.57
N ALA A 30 1.10 15.15 -7.86
CA ALA A 30 1.56 16.03 -8.94
C ALA A 30 0.87 17.40 -8.90
N LEU A 31 -0.46 17.42 -8.76
CA LEU A 31 -1.23 18.66 -8.65
C LEU A 31 -0.86 19.47 -7.39
N THR A 32 -0.69 18.80 -6.25
CA THR A 32 -0.28 19.43 -4.98
C THR A 32 1.08 20.10 -5.11
N ALA A 33 2.03 19.48 -5.81
CA ALA A 33 3.36 20.03 -6.05
C ALA A 33 3.35 21.19 -7.06
N ALA A 34 2.50 21.11 -8.09
CA ALA A 34 2.41 22.14 -9.13
C ALA A 34 1.86 23.49 -8.61
N LEU A 35 0.98 23.46 -7.60
CA LEU A 35 0.33 24.66 -7.07
C LEU A 35 1.32 25.70 -6.47
N PRO A 36 2.20 25.36 -5.51
CA PRO A 36 3.19 26.32 -5.00
C PRO A 36 4.18 26.76 -6.08
N GLU A 37 4.56 25.89 -7.01
CA GLU A 37 5.42 26.26 -8.14
C GLU A 37 4.76 27.32 -9.04
N ALA A 38 3.47 27.14 -9.34
CA ALA A 38 2.69 28.12 -10.10
C ALA A 38 2.59 29.47 -9.37
N ARG A 39 2.45 29.48 -8.04
CA ARG A 39 2.45 30.73 -7.24
C ARG A 39 3.76 31.48 -7.39
N MET A 40 4.89 30.78 -7.26
CA MET A 40 6.23 31.38 -7.41
C MET A 40 6.41 31.97 -8.80
N ARG A 41 6.05 31.22 -9.86
CA ARG A 41 6.14 31.70 -11.25
C ARG A 41 5.24 32.90 -11.53
N ALA A 42 4.06 32.95 -10.93
CA ALA A 42 3.11 34.05 -11.10
C ALA A 42 3.43 35.28 -10.25
N GLY A 43 4.41 35.21 -9.34
CA GLY A 43 4.78 36.32 -8.45
C GLY A 43 3.66 36.73 -7.48
N VAL A 44 2.72 35.82 -7.17
CA VAL A 44 1.60 36.09 -6.26
C VAL A 44 1.95 35.75 -4.82
N SER A 45 1.20 36.32 -3.86
CA SER A 45 1.37 36.02 -2.44
C SER A 45 1.31 34.52 -2.17
N GLY A 46 2.17 34.02 -1.27
CA GLY A 46 2.22 32.62 -0.85
C GLY A 46 0.92 32.10 -0.23
N VAL A 47 0.08 32.99 0.32
CA VAL A 47 -1.23 32.66 0.89
C VAL A 47 -2.31 32.46 -0.21
N THR A 48 -2.05 32.94 -1.43
CA THR A 48 -2.99 32.81 -2.56
C THR A 48 -3.22 31.34 -2.86
N GLY A 49 -4.46 30.87 -2.73
CA GLY A 49 -4.81 29.46 -2.94
C GLY A 49 -4.36 28.51 -1.84
N GLN A 50 -4.00 29.00 -0.65
CA GLN A 50 -3.60 28.16 0.48
C GLN A 50 -4.68 27.14 0.86
N SER A 51 -5.96 27.54 0.90
CA SER A 51 -7.06 26.62 1.19
C SER A 51 -7.13 25.46 0.20
N ALA A 52 -6.90 25.72 -1.09
CA ALA A 52 -6.85 24.67 -2.11
C ALA A 52 -5.66 23.72 -1.90
N PHE A 53 -4.52 24.22 -1.43
CA PHE A 53 -3.38 23.37 -1.07
C PHE A 53 -3.69 22.51 0.15
N ASP A 54 -4.38 23.06 1.15
CA ASP A 54 -4.79 22.33 2.35
C ASP A 54 -5.78 21.20 1.99
N ASP A 55 -6.75 21.47 1.10
CA ASP A 55 -7.71 20.48 0.59
C ASP A 55 -7.00 19.35 -0.20
N LEU A 56 -5.99 19.70 -1.02
CA LEU A 56 -5.18 18.73 -1.75
C LEU A 56 -4.34 17.85 -0.81
N ALA A 57 -3.72 18.45 0.21
CA ALA A 57 -2.96 17.73 1.23
C ALA A 57 -3.87 16.79 2.05
N ALA A 58 -5.08 17.24 2.41
CA ALA A 58 -6.08 16.40 3.07
C ALA A 58 -6.52 15.23 2.19
N SER A 59 -6.71 15.47 0.88
CA SER A 59 -7.04 14.44 -0.10
C SER A 59 -5.94 13.38 -0.22
N LEU A 60 -4.67 13.79 -0.23
CA LEU A 60 -3.52 12.88 -0.24
C LEU A 60 -3.50 11.99 1.02
N SER A 61 -3.73 12.58 2.20
CA SER A 61 -3.86 11.83 3.46
C SER A 61 -5.01 10.82 3.41
N ALA A 62 -6.17 11.20 2.87
CA ALA A 62 -7.30 10.29 2.73
C ALA A 62 -6.99 9.10 1.80
N LEU A 63 -6.34 9.34 0.67
CA LEU A 63 -5.95 8.28 -0.27
C LEU A 63 -4.90 7.33 0.31
N THR A 64 -3.89 7.84 1.04
CA THR A 64 -2.89 6.97 1.69
C THR A 64 -3.53 6.07 2.75
N GLN A 65 -4.47 6.59 3.53
CA GLN A 65 -5.26 5.78 4.46
C GLN A 65 -6.14 4.76 3.74
N ALA A 66 -6.80 5.15 2.64
CA ALA A 66 -7.60 4.23 1.83
C ALA A 66 -6.75 3.07 1.28
N ARG A 67 -5.54 3.36 0.79
CA ARG A 67 -4.60 2.35 0.29
C ARG A 67 -4.20 1.34 1.36
N ALA A 68 -3.89 1.81 2.57
CA ALA A 68 -3.57 0.96 3.70
C ALA A 68 -4.74 0.05 4.10
N ARG A 69 -5.97 0.60 4.11
CA ARG A 69 -7.20 -0.16 4.38
C ARG A 69 -7.46 -1.22 3.31
N LEU A 70 -7.26 -0.90 2.03
CA LEU A 70 -7.38 -1.86 0.93
C LEU A 70 -6.36 -3.01 1.07
N GLY A 71 -5.10 -2.72 1.40
CA GLY A 71 -4.11 -3.76 1.65
C GLY A 71 -4.49 -4.67 2.84
N GLY A 72 -5.07 -4.10 3.90
CA GLY A 72 -5.62 -4.87 5.02
C GLY A 72 -6.81 -5.74 4.63
N ALA A 73 -7.73 -5.22 3.81
CA ALA A 73 -8.86 -5.96 3.28
C ALA A 73 -8.39 -7.11 2.36
N HIS A 74 -7.41 -6.86 1.49
CA HIS A 74 -6.77 -7.88 0.66
C HIS A 74 -6.24 -9.04 1.51
N ARG A 75 -5.42 -8.77 2.53
CA ARG A 75 -4.89 -9.82 3.43
C ARG A 75 -5.99 -10.63 4.09
N THR A 76 -7.05 -9.96 4.57
CA THR A 76 -8.21 -10.62 5.18
C THR A 76 -8.94 -11.52 4.18
N LEU A 77 -9.16 -11.04 2.96
CA LEU A 77 -9.79 -11.80 1.88
C LEU A 77 -8.95 -13.00 1.46
N ALA A 78 -7.62 -12.87 1.39
CA ALA A 78 -6.72 -13.98 1.09
C ALA A 78 -6.75 -15.05 2.19
N ALA A 79 -6.82 -14.66 3.47
CA ALA A 79 -6.97 -15.59 4.58
C ALA A 79 -8.31 -16.34 4.53
N LEU A 80 -9.40 -15.63 4.22
CA LEU A 80 -10.72 -16.23 4.04
C LEU A 80 -10.76 -17.17 2.82
N ALA A 81 -10.12 -16.77 1.72
CA ALA A 81 -9.99 -17.58 0.51
C ALA A 81 -9.33 -18.93 0.78
N ARG A 82 -8.27 -18.97 1.59
CA ARG A 82 -7.61 -20.22 2.02
C ARG A 82 -8.58 -21.15 2.75
N ARG A 83 -9.39 -20.60 3.67
CA ARG A 83 -10.39 -21.38 4.43
C ARG A 83 -11.52 -21.92 3.55
N MET A 84 -11.84 -21.23 2.46
CA MET A 84 -12.96 -21.58 1.56
C MET A 84 -12.53 -22.31 0.28
N GLY A 85 -11.25 -22.67 0.12
CA GLY A 85 -10.74 -23.32 -1.09
C GLY A 85 -10.74 -22.43 -2.34
N LEU A 86 -10.71 -21.09 -2.18
CA LEU A 86 -10.65 -20.12 -3.28
C LEU A 86 -9.19 -19.86 -3.68
N GLY A 87 -8.50 -20.89 -4.20
CA GLY A 87 -7.04 -20.87 -4.43
C GLY A 87 -6.49 -19.62 -5.15
N ALA A 88 -7.21 -19.09 -6.15
CA ALA A 88 -6.76 -17.92 -6.90
C ALA A 88 -6.88 -16.57 -6.16
N LEU A 89 -7.74 -16.46 -5.15
CA LEU A 89 -7.79 -15.29 -4.24
C LEU A 89 -6.81 -15.46 -3.08
N ALA A 90 -6.52 -16.71 -2.71
CA ALA A 90 -5.57 -17.06 -1.67
C ALA A 90 -4.11 -16.85 -2.11
N ALA A 91 -3.81 -17.08 -3.40
CA ALA A 91 -2.50 -16.85 -3.99
C ALA A 91 -2.27 -15.34 -4.19
N GLY A 92 -1.49 -14.73 -3.28
CA GLY A 92 -0.97 -13.38 -3.48
C GLY A 92 0.08 -13.35 -4.60
N PRO A 93 0.46 -12.16 -5.12
CA PRO A 93 1.48 -12.03 -6.17
C PRO A 93 2.86 -12.60 -5.82
N MET A 94 3.07 -12.91 -4.55
CA MET A 94 4.18 -13.69 -4.03
C MET A 94 3.65 -14.42 -2.79
N ASP A 95 4.03 -15.68 -2.59
CA ASP A 95 4.33 -16.16 -1.23
C ASP A 95 5.41 -15.20 -0.67
N LYS A 96 4.99 -14.01 -0.22
CA LYS A 96 5.86 -13.16 0.59
C LYS A 96 6.07 -13.93 1.89
N PRO A 97 7.31 -14.13 2.33
CA PRO A 97 7.61 -14.83 3.56
C PRO A 97 7.21 -13.97 4.76
N ASP A 98 5.91 -13.80 4.98
CA ASP A 98 5.36 -13.14 6.18
C ASP A 98 5.39 -14.07 7.41
N ASP A 99 6.06 -15.24 7.32
CA ASP A 99 6.45 -16.05 8.49
C ASP A 99 7.86 -15.71 9.01
N GLN A 100 8.57 -14.76 8.40
CA GLN A 100 9.79 -14.23 8.99
C GLN A 100 9.52 -12.85 9.61
N PRO A 101 9.70 -12.70 10.94
CA PRO A 101 9.58 -11.39 11.57
C PRO A 101 10.59 -10.41 10.96
N PRO A 102 10.34 -9.09 11.06
CA PRO A 102 11.25 -8.07 10.55
C PRO A 102 12.69 -8.36 11.00
N LEU A 103 13.64 -8.35 10.08
CA LEU A 103 15.07 -8.42 10.41
C LEU A 103 15.51 -7.08 11.02
N ASP A 104 15.02 -6.74 12.21
CA ASP A 104 15.57 -5.65 13.01
C ASP A 104 16.81 -6.13 13.79
N GLY A 105 17.83 -6.52 13.03
CA GLY A 105 19.22 -6.19 13.31
C GLY A 105 19.88 -6.59 14.64
N THR A 106 19.32 -7.50 15.46
CA THR A 106 19.93 -7.84 16.78
C THR A 106 20.12 -9.33 17.08
N GLY A 107 19.82 -10.24 16.16
CA GLY A 107 19.80 -11.69 16.43
C GLY A 107 21.06 -12.51 16.08
N GLY A 108 22.26 -11.92 16.09
CA GLY A 108 23.43 -12.52 15.41
C GLY A 108 24.74 -12.63 16.18
N VAL A 109 24.75 -12.87 17.50
CA VAL A 109 25.98 -13.28 18.20
C VAL A 109 25.76 -14.66 18.82
N ARG A 110 26.05 -15.71 18.05
CA ARG A 110 26.28 -17.04 18.60
C ARG A 110 27.67 -17.04 19.23
N ALA A 111 27.72 -17.05 20.56
CA ALA A 111 28.92 -17.36 21.31
C ALA A 111 29.38 -18.79 20.95
N ASN A 112 30.46 -18.89 20.17
CA ASN A 112 31.13 -20.15 19.92
C ASN A 112 32.08 -20.40 21.10
N MET A 113 31.59 -21.08 22.13
CA MET A 113 32.42 -21.62 23.19
C MET A 113 33.01 -22.94 22.67
N VAL A 114 34.11 -22.82 21.91
CA VAL A 114 34.95 -23.98 21.57
C VAL A 114 35.83 -24.24 22.78
N ASN A 115 35.60 -25.40 23.39
CA ASN A 115 36.40 -25.95 24.45
C ASN A 115 37.75 -26.37 23.83
N GLU A 116 38.85 -25.73 24.22
CA GLU A 116 40.18 -26.19 23.85
C GLU A 116 41.04 -26.45 25.11
N LYS A 117 41.40 -27.73 25.21
CA LYS A 117 42.39 -28.43 26.04
C LYS A 117 41.94 -29.01 27.37
#